data_AF-A0A1T5J7L3-F1
#
_entry.id   AF-A0A1T5J7L3-F1
#
_cell.length_a   1.000
_cell.length_b   1.000
_cell.length_c   1.000
_cell.angle_alpha   90.00
_cell.angle_beta   90.00
_cell.angle_gamma   90.00
#
_symmetry.space_group_name_H-M   'P 1'
#
loop_
_entity.id
_entity.type
_entity.pdbx_description
1 polymer ?
#
loop_
_entity_poly.entity_id
_entity_poly.type
_entity_poly.pdbx_seq_one_letter_code
_entity_poly.pdbx_strand_id
1 'polypeptide(L)'
;MNRTYISICDYKNDQHLINVLELYSIQPTIIRLQVLKTILVFSDDEFTGNDILTELQKVYPEFQNHTLFSALIAFSRKGLIAKRPERKNKPGRPSLVFSVPLLVLSLFGK
;
A
#
# COMPACT_ATOMS: atom_id res chain seq x y z
N MET A 1 -13.20 16.65 -2.35
CA MET A 1 -11.76 16.68 -2.65
C MET A 1 -11.52 15.73 -3.81
N ASN A 2 -11.12 16.24 -4.98
CA ASN A 2 -10.79 15.42 -6.14
C ASN A 2 -9.51 14.64 -5.83
N ARG A 3 -9.64 13.33 -5.66
CA ARG A 3 -8.49 12.43 -5.48
C ARG A 3 -7.78 12.32 -6.82
N THR A 4 -6.55 12.81 -6.91
CA THR A 4 -5.71 12.60 -8.09
C THR A 4 -5.28 11.14 -8.10
N TYR A 5 -6.09 10.29 -8.74
CA TYR A 5 -5.78 8.89 -8.98
C TYR A 5 -4.69 8.81 -10.04
N ILE A 6 -3.45 8.57 -9.63
CA ILE A 6 -2.42 8.07 -10.53
C ILE A 6 -2.76 6.61 -10.79
N SER A 7 -2.93 6.20 -12.06
CA SER A 7 -3.23 4.80 -12.38
C SER A 7 -2.12 3.90 -11.83
N ILE A 8 -2.48 2.71 -11.32
CA ILE A 8 -1.50 1.69 -10.91
C ILE A 8 -0.53 1.37 -12.07
N CYS A 9 -0.95 1.57 -13.32
CA CYS A 9 -0.10 1.41 -14.50
C CYS A 9 0.94 2.52 -14.69
N ASP A 10 0.74 3.70 -14.10
CA ASP A 10 1.53 4.92 -14.39
C ASP A 10 2.74 5.09 -13.46
N TYR A 11 2.91 4.25 -12.44
CA TYR A 11 4.13 4.31 -11.63
C TYR A 11 5.29 3.63 -12.40
N LYS A 12 6.21 4.46 -12.92
CA LYS A 12 7.11 4.13 -14.04
C LYS A 12 8.41 3.39 -13.70
N ASN A 13 8.67 3.00 -12.44
CA ASN A 13 9.97 2.41 -12.10
C ASN A 13 9.87 1.23 -11.14
N ASP A 14 9.65 0.03 -11.69
CA ASP A 14 9.61 -1.22 -10.93
C ASP A 14 10.96 -1.53 -10.27
N GLN A 15 12.10 -1.14 -10.88
CA GLN A 15 13.42 -1.31 -10.27
C GLN A 15 13.57 -0.49 -8.99
N HIS A 16 13.03 0.73 -8.97
CA HIS A 16 13.02 1.55 -7.76
C HIS A 16 12.18 0.90 -6.65
N LEU A 17 11.01 0.34 -6.99
CA LEU A 17 10.16 -0.39 -6.03
C LEU A 17 10.86 -1.65 -5.48
N ILE A 18 11.57 -2.38 -6.35
CA ILE A 18 12.40 -3.53 -5.94
C ILE A 18 13.45 -3.08 -4.93
N ASN A 19 14.20 -2.02 -5.24
CA ASN A 19 15.24 -1.49 -4.35
C ASN A 19 14.66 -1.07 -2.99
N VAL A 20 13.47 -0.47 -2.97
CA VAL A 20 12.79 -0.12 -1.71
C VAL A 20 12.37 -1.36 -0.93
N LEU A 21 11.82 -2.39 -1.57
CA LEU A 21 11.48 -3.64 -0.88
C LEU A 21 12.74 -4.29 -0.27
N GLU A 22 13.84 -4.31 -1.01
CA GLU A 22 15.12 -4.84 -0.56
C GLU A 22 15.73 -4.03 0.60
N LEU A 23 15.67 -2.69 0.55
CA LEU A 23 16.10 -1.81 1.63
C LEU A 23 15.38 -2.13 2.95
N TYR A 24 14.10 -2.50 2.88
CA TYR A 24 13.28 -2.90 4.03
C TYR A 24 13.38 -4.41 4.33
N SER A 25 14.31 -5.13 3.71
CA SER A 25 14.50 -6.58 3.86
C SER A 25 13.20 -7.37 3.59
N ILE A 26 12.46 -6.95 2.57
CA ILE A 26 11.26 -7.62 2.05
C ILE A 26 11.62 -8.23 0.71
N GLN A 27 11.47 -9.55 0.57
CA GLN A 27 11.72 -10.20 -0.71
C GLN A 27 10.77 -9.64 -1.80
N PRO A 28 11.29 -9.11 -2.91
CA PRO A 28 10.47 -8.61 -3.99
C PRO A 28 9.75 -9.78 -4.67
N THR A 29 8.43 -9.65 -4.80
CA THR A 29 7.59 -10.55 -5.59
C THR A 29 6.66 -9.69 -6.44
N ILE A 30 6.17 -10.22 -7.57
CA ILE A 30 5.22 -9.52 -8.44
C ILE A 30 4.04 -8.97 -7.61
N ILE A 31 3.49 -9.81 -6.71
CA ILE A 31 2.39 -9.41 -5.84
C ILE A 31 2.78 -8.24 -4.93
N ARG A 32 3.92 -8.31 -4.23
CA ARG A 32 4.36 -7.24 -3.32
C ARG A 32 4.63 -5.95 -4.09
N LEU A 33 5.17 -6.03 -5.29
CA LEU A 33 5.35 -4.87 -6.16
C LEU A 33 4.00 -4.23 -6.51
N GLN A 34 3.01 -5.02 -6.95
CA GLN A 34 1.68 -4.48 -7.27
C GLN A 34 0.98 -3.86 -6.04
N VAL A 35 1.08 -4.51 -4.88
CA VAL A 35 0.52 -3.98 -3.63
C VAL A 35 1.22 -2.67 -3.25
N LEU A 36 2.55 -2.61 -3.27
CA LEU A 36 3.31 -1.40 -2.95
C LEU A 36 2.99 -0.27 -3.93
N LYS A 37 2.95 -0.58 -5.23
CA LYS A 37 2.58 0.36 -6.30
C LYS A 37 1.20 0.96 -6.04
N THR A 38 0.24 0.12 -5.68
CA THR A 38 -1.13 0.54 -5.35
C THR A 38 -1.15 1.43 -4.11
N ILE A 39 -0.42 1.09 -3.05
CA ILE A 39 -0.32 1.90 -1.83
C ILE A 39 0.23 3.31 -2.12
N LEU A 40 1.23 3.42 -3.00
CA LEU A 40 1.85 4.72 -3.33
C LEU A 40 0.93 5.66 -4.10
N VAL A 41 -0.19 5.16 -4.67
CA VAL A 41 -1.27 5.98 -5.23
C VAL A 41 -2.01 6.74 -4.13
N PHE A 42 -2.15 6.18 -2.93
CA PHE A 42 -2.85 6.77 -1.79
C PHE A 42 -1.98 7.76 -0.99
N SER A 43 -0.87 8.25 -1.54
CA SER A 43 0.12 9.08 -0.82
C SER A 43 -0.51 10.19 0.02
N ASP A 44 0.00 10.31 1.25
CA ASP A 44 -0.36 11.23 2.35
C ASP A 44 -1.63 10.89 3.15
N ASP A 45 -2.45 9.95 2.70
CA ASP A 45 -3.69 9.58 3.38
C ASP A 45 -3.61 8.24 4.14
N GLU A 46 -4.44 8.13 5.18
CA GLU A 46 -4.76 6.86 5.82
C GLU A 46 -5.57 5.98 4.86
N PHE A 47 -5.17 4.72 4.68
CA PHE A 47 -5.84 3.76 3.81
C PHE A 47 -6.16 2.45 4.56
N THR A 48 -7.20 1.75 4.13
CA THR A 48 -7.55 0.43 4.64
C THR A 48 -7.16 -0.67 3.65
N GLY A 49 -7.07 -1.91 4.12
CA GLY A 49 -6.90 -3.07 3.24
C GLY A 49 -7.99 -3.16 2.15
N ASN A 50 -9.23 -2.78 2.45
CA ASN A 50 -10.32 -2.80 1.46
C ASN A 50 -10.14 -1.75 0.36
N ASP A 51 -9.56 -0.59 0.67
CA ASP A 51 -9.27 0.44 -0.33
C ASP A 51 -8.25 -0.09 -1.33
N ILE A 52 -7.16 -0.69 -0.83
CA ILE A 52 -6.12 -1.31 -1.67
C ILE A 52 -6.68 -2.48 -2.47
N LEU A 53 -7.48 -3.35 -1.86
CA LEU A 53 -8.10 -4.49 -2.54
C LEU A 53 -8.98 -4.04 -3.69
N THR A 54 -9.81 -3.02 -3.46
CA THR A 54 -10.72 -2.47 -4.47
C THR A 54 -9.96 -1.95 -5.67
N GLU A 55 -8.85 -1.23 -5.46
CA GLU A 55 -8.03 -0.74 -6.57
C GLU A 55 -7.28 -1.87 -7.29
N LEU A 56 -6.72 -2.84 -6.55
CA LEU A 56 -6.08 -4.00 -7.16
C LEU A 56 -7.06 -4.82 -8.01
N GLN A 57 -8.30 -5.00 -7.55
CA GLN A 57 -9.31 -5.80 -8.26
C GLN A 57 -9.83 -5.15 -9.55
N LYS A 58 -9.66 -3.83 -9.72
CA LYS A 58 -9.93 -3.18 -11.02
C LYS A 58 -8.99 -3.66 -12.12
N VAL A 59 -7.76 -4.02 -11.77
CA VAL A 59 -6.72 -4.48 -12.70
C VAL A 59 -6.61 -6.01 -12.69
N TYR A 60 -6.74 -6.61 -11.52
CA TYR A 60 -6.61 -8.04 -11.26
C TYR A 60 -7.88 -8.56 -10.54
N PRO A 61 -8.98 -8.83 -11.26
CA PRO A 61 -10.26 -9.19 -10.64
C PRO A 61 -10.19 -10.40 -9.70
N GLU A 62 -9.28 -11.33 -9.96
CA GLU A 62 -9.07 -12.54 -9.16
C GLU A 62 -8.15 -12.34 -7.96
N PHE A 63 -7.70 -11.11 -7.68
CA PHE A 63 -6.78 -10.84 -6.57
C PHE A 63 -7.44 -11.16 -5.23
N GLN A 64 -6.77 -12.01 -4.45
CA GLN A 64 -7.34 -12.53 -3.21
C GLN A 64 -6.98 -11.68 -1.98
N ASN A 65 -7.96 -11.56 -1.08
CA ASN A 65 -7.84 -10.78 0.13
C ASN A 65 -6.72 -11.27 1.06
N HIS A 66 -6.58 -12.60 1.21
CA HIS A 66 -5.53 -13.20 2.04
C HIS A 66 -4.13 -12.83 1.53
N THR A 67 -3.95 -12.75 0.21
CA THR A 67 -2.69 -12.42 -0.44
C THR A 67 -2.33 -10.95 -0.19
N LEU A 68 -3.31 -10.05 -0.25
CA LEU A 68 -3.14 -8.65 0.11
C LEU A 68 -2.67 -8.51 1.56
N PHE A 69 -3.40 -9.12 2.50
CA PHE A 69 -3.09 -8.98 3.92
C PHE A 69 -1.72 -9.56 4.28
N SER A 70 -1.29 -10.65 3.64
CA SER A 70 0.07 -11.18 3.79
C SER A 70 1.14 -10.14 3.40
N ALA A 71 0.95 -9.42 2.29
CA ALA A 71 1.84 -8.34 1.88
C ALA A 71 1.82 -7.16 2.85
N LEU A 72 0.63 -6.69 3.26
CA LEU A 72 0.48 -5.58 4.20
C LEU A 72 1.11 -5.87 5.57
N ILE A 73 0.99 -7.11 6.07
CA ILE A 73 1.63 -7.54 7.31
C ILE A 73 3.15 -7.53 7.15
N ALA A 74 3.69 -8.04 6.04
CA ALA A 74 5.13 -8.00 5.79
C ALA A 74 5.66 -6.57 5.75
N PHE A 75 4.94 -5.66 5.07
CA PHE A 75 5.31 -4.25 4.99
C PHE A 75 5.25 -3.58 6.36
N SER A 76 4.19 -3.86 7.14
CA SER A 76 4.03 -3.28 8.47
C SER A 76 5.09 -3.75 9.45
N ARG A 77 5.47 -5.04 9.43
CA ARG A 77 6.51 -5.59 10.31
C ARG A 77 7.89 -5.01 10.02
N LYS A 78 8.15 -4.60 8.78
CA LYS A 78 9.42 -4.02 8.37
C LYS A 78 9.45 -2.50 8.44
N GLY A 79 8.34 -1.85 8.78
CA GLY A 79 8.24 -0.40 8.89
C GLY A 79 8.07 0.32 7.55
N LEU A 80 7.80 -0.41 6.46
CA LEU A 80 7.50 0.19 5.15
C LEU A 80 6.12 0.87 5.16
N ILE A 81 5.19 0.36 5.97
CA ILE A 81 3.92 1.03 6.29
C ILE A 81 3.68 1.00 7.80
N ALA A 82 2.98 2.00 8.33
CA ALA A 82 2.60 2.07 9.74
C ALA A 82 1.13 1.67 9.92
N LYS A 83 0.88 0.68 10.79
CA LYS A 83 -0.47 0.36 11.27
C LYS A 83 -0.94 1.46 12.21
N ARG A 84 -2.11 2.04 11.96
CA ARG A 84 -2.72 3.08 12.79
C ARG A 84 -3.87 2.51 13.62
N PRO A 85 -4.07 3.02 14.85
CA PRO A 85 -5.28 2.70 15.61
C PRO A 85 -6.50 3.25 14.87
N GLU A 86 -7.59 2.49 14.91
CA GLU A 86 -8.85 2.90 14.32
C GLU A 86 -9.34 4.19 14.99
N ARG A 87 -9.53 5.26 14.22
CA ARG A 87 -10.10 6.50 14.76
C ARG A 87 -11.54 6.22 15.16
N LYS A 88 -11.84 6.31 16.47
CA LYS A 88 -13.13 6.01 17.12
C LYS A 88 -14.37 6.74 16.55
N ASN A 89 -14.24 7.57 15.51
CA ASN A 89 -15.28 8.46 15.01
C ASN A 89 -15.99 7.95 13.74
N LYS A 90 -15.75 6.71 13.29
CA LYS A 90 -16.55 6.09 12.21
C LYS A 90 -17.27 4.85 12.75
N PRO A 91 -18.57 4.93 13.06
CA PRO A 91 -19.32 3.75 13.45
C PRO A 91 -19.36 2.75 12.28
N GLY A 92 -18.91 1.52 12.51
CA GLY A 92 -19.40 0.36 11.76
C GLY A 92 -18.42 -0.55 11.02
N ARG A 93 -17.08 -0.35 11.02
CA ARG A 93 -16.18 -1.35 10.40
C ARG A 93 -14.81 -1.42 11.06
N PRO A 94 -14.51 -2.45 11.89
CA PRO A 94 -13.16 -2.69 12.41
C PRO A 94 -12.21 -2.96 11.25
N SER A 95 -11.60 -1.91 10.74
CA SER A 95 -10.77 -1.96 9.54
C SER A 95 -9.35 -1.61 9.95
N LEU A 96 -8.39 -2.49 9.64
CA LEU A 96 -6.98 -2.19 9.83
C LEU A 96 -6.62 -0.97 8.96
N VAL A 97 -6.31 0.14 9.62
CA VAL A 97 -5.87 1.38 8.98
C VAL A 97 -4.36 1.38 8.88
N PHE A 98 -3.84 1.80 7.74
CA PHE A 98 -2.43 1.93 7.46
C PHE A 98 -2.12 3.34 6.95
N SER A 99 -0.84 3.70 7.03
CA SER A 99 -0.30 4.94 6.47
C SER A 99 1.13 4.69 6.02
N VAL A 100 1.60 5.46 5.05
CA VAL A 100 3.00 5.43 4.62
C VAL A 100 3.80 6.41 5.50
N PRO A 101 4.88 5.99 6.19
CA PRO A 101 5.72 6.89 6.95
C PRO A 101 6.38 7.96 6.06
N LEU A 102 6.58 9.18 6.60
CA LEU A 102 7.27 10.28 5.88
C LEU A 102 8.66 9.86 5.38
N LEU A 103 9.39 9.06 6.16
CA LEU A 103 10.68 8.52 5.75
C LEU A 103 10.55 7.70 4.45
N VAL A 104 9.48 6.92 4.31
CA VAL A 104 9.22 6.12 3.10
C VAL A 104 8.78 7.03 1.96
N LEU A 105 7.94 8.05 2.21
CA LEU A 105 7.51 9.03 1.20
C LEU A 105 8.71 9.78 0.59
N SER A 106 9.72 10.11 1.41
CA SER A 106 10.94 10.78 0.94
C SER A 106 11.74 9.94 -0.08
N LEU A 107 11.65 8.61 -0.03
CA LEU A 107 12.26 7.72 -1.03
C LEU A 107 11.60 7.84 -2.41
N PHE A 108 10.45 8.50 -2.49
CA PHE A 108 9.65 8.64 -3.71
C PHE A 108 9.50 10.09 -4.16
N GLY A 109 10.23 11.02 -3.54
CA GLY A 109 10.16 12.45 -3.87
C GLY A 109 8.80 13.09 -3.54
N LYS A 110 8.07 12.52 -2.57
CA LYS A 110 6.81 13.05 -2.02
C LYS A 110 7.05 13.61 -0.63
#